data_AF-A0A960Y006-F1
#
_entry.id   AF-A0A960Y006-F1
#
_cell.length_a   1.000
_cell.length_b   1.000
_cell.length_c   1.000
_cell.angle_alpha   90.00
_cell.angle_beta   90.00
_cell.angle_gamma   90.00
#
_symmetry.space_group_name_H-M   'P 1'
#
loop_
_entity.id
_entity.type
_entity.pdbx_description
1 polymer ?
#
loop_
_entity_poly.entity_id
_entity_poly.type
_entity_poly.pdbx_seq_one_letter_code
_entity_poly.pdbx_strand_id
1 'polypeptide(L)'
;MRKLLVLLVLLLGITSSLYSQKKYALIIGSNYKGNKAGISELNLCEADATYMESQIKKVGNFDDIKMLLGKDVTKVNIEKEIKSIGSRAKTDDVVFLFFAGHGFYQRDSNAKNGMRNYIVCYDRPHLSDDELNTYLSSIKSPKTVFAFDCCFSGGIAKKGKATRGDKEVPIPEGANGIVKESDDFFFQNKAIISSADDNQTAIEIGGKINHGIFTYHFGRAMETADLNGDKVVTALEAFFKTREEVIKTAKSVDHEQVPQVSGNASGIFLAGNKTPDPPPVVEDPKPVNDPKPEPTPDPIKPDPVKPPVTDEEPPAVNVSKNGDLIIKTTIIKDARYGLNSLDPMSRLKNKNKKGDRAIKVLIDDKDVDFDISAEFSDTWGASSGRKGQVYVLTVKDVPAGVHKITVRADDYPEVETTFAVMENKKNELVLQNSMTGYGAIEGQVFYKTLDNPVMSHPIWMPTVKSLNGLKKIKTDKDGKFIFTNLLPGSYEIKASFMESLPLANADIKVKEGEITRIQIILNVKLKSTKTKY
;
A
#
# COMPACT_ATOMS: atom_id res chain seq x y z
N MET A 1 -34.75 -48.25 8.56
CA MET A 1 -33.34 -47.87 8.37
C MET A 1 -33.08 -47.05 7.10
N ARG A 2 -33.47 -47.50 5.89
CA ARG A 2 -33.27 -46.71 4.63
C ARG A 2 -33.89 -45.29 4.62
N LYS A 3 -35.09 -45.10 5.19
CA LYS A 3 -35.73 -43.76 5.26
C LYS A 3 -35.05 -42.79 6.24
N LEU A 4 -34.41 -43.31 7.29
CA LEU A 4 -33.69 -42.50 8.30
C LEU A 4 -32.33 -42.05 7.76
N LEU A 5 -31.68 -42.89 6.95
CA LEU A 5 -30.41 -42.57 6.27
C LEU A 5 -30.58 -41.48 5.20
N VAL A 6 -31.69 -41.51 4.45
CA VAL A 6 -32.01 -40.48 3.44
C VAL A 6 -32.31 -39.12 4.09
N LEU A 7 -32.99 -39.11 5.24
CA LEU A 7 -33.27 -37.86 5.98
C LEU A 7 -31.99 -37.24 6.58
N LEU A 8 -31.03 -38.06 7.02
CA LEU A 8 -29.75 -37.60 7.57
C LEU A 8 -28.85 -36.99 6.47
N VAL A 9 -28.82 -37.60 5.27
CA VAL A 9 -28.06 -37.09 4.10
C VAL A 9 -28.71 -35.80 3.56
N LEU A 10 -30.04 -35.69 3.57
CA LEU A 10 -30.72 -34.44 3.24
C LEU A 10 -30.46 -33.34 4.28
N LEU A 11 -30.42 -33.65 5.59
CA LEU A 11 -30.08 -32.67 6.62
C LEU A 11 -28.62 -32.17 6.52
N LEU A 12 -27.66 -33.07 6.24
CA LEU A 12 -26.24 -32.72 6.03
C LEU A 12 -26.00 -31.89 4.75
N GLY A 13 -26.82 -32.10 3.71
CA GLY A 13 -26.80 -31.29 2.48
C GLY A 13 -27.48 -29.92 2.61
N ILE A 14 -28.40 -29.75 3.58
CA ILE A 14 -29.10 -28.46 3.82
C ILE A 14 -28.30 -27.56 4.77
N THR A 15 -27.48 -28.11 5.68
CA THR A 15 -26.66 -27.30 6.61
C THR A 15 -25.43 -26.67 5.94
N SER A 16 -24.95 -27.25 4.83
CA SER A 16 -23.75 -26.77 4.13
C SER A 16 -24.01 -25.50 3.30
N SER A 17 -25.26 -25.24 2.88
CA SER A 17 -25.61 -24.03 2.12
C SER A 17 -25.75 -22.75 2.98
N LEU A 18 -25.90 -22.88 4.30
CA LEU A 18 -26.10 -21.73 5.21
C LEU A 18 -24.79 -21.07 5.69
N TYR A 19 -23.64 -21.73 5.46
CA TYR A 19 -22.31 -21.33 5.92
C TYR A 19 -21.30 -21.07 4.78
N SER A 20 -21.75 -21.00 3.53
CA SER A 20 -20.86 -20.60 2.43
C SER A 20 -20.54 -19.11 2.54
N GLN A 21 -19.25 -18.78 2.61
CA GLN A 21 -18.74 -17.42 2.43
C GLN A 21 -19.31 -16.85 1.12
N LYS A 22 -19.93 -15.68 1.18
CA LYS A 22 -20.40 -14.95 0.00
C LYS A 22 -19.38 -13.90 -0.43
N LYS A 23 -19.45 -13.52 -1.70
CA LYS A 23 -18.65 -12.44 -2.28
C LYS A 23 -19.55 -11.39 -2.93
N TYR A 24 -19.36 -10.13 -2.56
CA TYR A 24 -20.11 -8.99 -3.09
C TYR A 24 -19.17 -8.05 -3.84
N ALA A 25 -19.61 -7.53 -4.98
CA ALA A 25 -18.89 -6.52 -5.73
C ALA A 25 -19.74 -5.29 -6.04
N LEU A 26 -19.12 -4.10 -5.91
CA LEU A 26 -19.66 -2.84 -6.45
C LEU A 26 -18.60 -2.20 -7.34
N ILE A 27 -18.97 -2.00 -8.60
CA ILE A 27 -18.05 -1.53 -9.66
C ILE A 27 -18.59 -0.21 -10.20
N ILE A 28 -17.76 0.83 -10.15
CA ILE A 28 -18.17 2.21 -10.38
C ILE A 28 -17.28 2.80 -11.47
N GLY A 29 -17.87 3.40 -12.51
CA GLY A 29 -17.12 4.01 -13.61
C GLY A 29 -17.85 5.19 -14.24
N SER A 30 -17.20 6.35 -14.33
CA SER A 30 -17.80 7.54 -14.98
C SER A 30 -16.85 8.20 -15.95
N ASN A 31 -17.30 8.38 -17.19
CA ASN A 31 -16.62 9.22 -18.18
C ASN A 31 -17.03 10.70 -18.08
N TYR A 32 -18.02 11.04 -17.25
CA TYR A 32 -18.55 12.39 -17.08
C TYR A 32 -19.14 13.02 -18.36
N LYS A 33 -19.46 12.22 -19.38
CA LYS A 33 -19.96 12.71 -20.67
C LYS A 33 -21.26 13.48 -20.53
N GLY A 34 -21.29 14.73 -21.00
CA GLY A 34 -22.46 15.60 -20.96
C GLY A 34 -22.85 16.08 -19.55
N ASN A 35 -21.93 15.99 -18.58
CA ASN A 35 -22.19 16.52 -17.23
C ASN A 35 -22.39 18.04 -17.25
N LYS A 36 -23.25 18.54 -16.35
CA LYS A 36 -23.49 19.99 -16.16
C LYS A 36 -22.69 20.58 -14.99
N ALA A 37 -21.84 19.78 -14.36
CA ALA A 37 -21.13 20.12 -13.13
C ALA A 37 -19.73 20.75 -13.36
N GLY A 38 -19.35 20.89 -14.64
CA GLY A 38 -18.06 21.46 -15.07
C GLY A 38 -16.89 20.51 -14.83
N ILE A 39 -17.14 19.20 -14.77
CA ILE A 39 -16.12 18.16 -14.60
C ILE A 39 -15.53 17.84 -15.97
N SER A 40 -14.21 17.61 -16.03
CA SER A 40 -13.55 17.20 -17.28
C SER A 40 -14.02 15.81 -17.71
N GLU A 41 -14.21 15.60 -19.02
CA GLU A 41 -14.61 14.29 -19.54
C GLU A 41 -13.41 13.34 -19.66
N LEU A 42 -13.66 12.06 -19.36
CA LEU A 42 -12.75 10.93 -19.61
C LEU A 42 -13.34 10.00 -20.68
N ASN A 43 -12.55 9.04 -21.15
CA ASN A 43 -12.98 8.18 -22.26
C ASN A 43 -13.19 6.72 -21.86
N LEU A 44 -12.41 6.21 -20.92
CA LEU A 44 -12.30 4.75 -20.71
C LEU A 44 -12.77 4.27 -19.34
N CYS A 45 -13.21 5.14 -18.44
CA CYS A 45 -13.64 4.76 -17.08
C CYS A 45 -14.89 3.85 -17.06
N GLU A 46 -15.86 4.07 -17.94
CA GLU A 46 -17.01 3.15 -18.07
C GLU A 46 -16.62 1.81 -18.72
N ALA A 47 -15.65 1.85 -19.64
CA ALA A 47 -15.09 0.64 -20.25
C ALA A 47 -14.29 -0.17 -19.23
N ASP A 48 -13.55 0.49 -18.35
CA ASP A 48 -12.80 -0.11 -17.25
C ASP A 48 -13.70 -0.81 -16.25
N ALA A 49 -14.78 -0.15 -15.82
CA ALA A 49 -15.77 -0.77 -14.95
C ALA A 49 -16.40 -2.01 -15.61
N THR A 50 -16.75 -1.92 -16.89
CA THR A 50 -17.28 -3.07 -17.65
C THR A 50 -16.27 -4.20 -17.79
N TYR A 51 -15.00 -3.87 -18.04
CA TYR A 51 -13.93 -4.85 -18.11
C TYR A 51 -13.72 -5.55 -16.76
N MET A 52 -13.65 -4.80 -15.67
CA MET A 52 -13.51 -5.35 -14.32
C MET A 52 -14.68 -6.29 -13.96
N GLU A 53 -15.91 -5.90 -14.30
CA GLU A 53 -17.09 -6.76 -14.12
C GLU A 53 -16.95 -8.08 -14.87
N SER A 54 -16.49 -8.03 -16.11
CA SER A 54 -16.27 -9.22 -16.93
C SER A 54 -15.22 -10.17 -16.33
N GLN A 55 -14.14 -9.62 -15.78
CA GLN A 55 -13.07 -10.40 -15.14
C GLN A 55 -13.59 -11.06 -13.86
N ILE A 56 -14.31 -10.31 -13.02
CA ILE A 56 -14.91 -10.82 -11.79
C ILE A 56 -15.92 -11.93 -12.07
N LYS A 57 -16.77 -11.78 -13.10
CA LYS A 57 -17.71 -12.84 -13.51
C LYS A 57 -16.99 -14.09 -14.03
N LYS A 58 -15.86 -13.91 -14.70
CA LYS A 58 -15.11 -15.01 -15.33
C LYS A 58 -14.36 -15.86 -14.32
N VAL A 59 -13.68 -15.23 -13.36
CA VAL A 59 -12.75 -15.94 -12.45
C VAL A 59 -13.01 -15.69 -10.96
N GLY A 60 -13.83 -14.70 -10.61
CA GLY A 60 -14.01 -14.25 -9.22
C GLY A 60 -15.02 -15.05 -8.39
N ASN A 61 -15.99 -15.69 -9.06
CA ASN A 61 -17.14 -16.37 -8.45
C ASN A 61 -17.91 -15.49 -7.45
N PHE A 62 -18.24 -14.25 -7.85
CA PHE A 62 -18.99 -13.33 -7.00
C PHE A 62 -20.49 -13.62 -7.04
N ASP A 63 -21.13 -13.63 -5.86
CA ASP A 63 -22.56 -13.93 -5.72
C ASP A 63 -23.45 -12.77 -6.14
N ASP A 64 -23.00 -11.54 -5.89
CA ASP A 64 -23.74 -10.32 -6.24
C ASP A 64 -22.79 -9.25 -6.74
N ILE A 65 -23.04 -8.78 -7.95
CA ILE A 65 -22.25 -7.75 -8.62
C ILE A 65 -23.18 -6.60 -8.99
N LYS A 66 -22.89 -5.42 -8.48
CA LYS A 66 -23.59 -4.16 -8.82
C LYS A 66 -22.67 -3.24 -9.60
N MET A 67 -23.25 -2.51 -10.54
CA MET A 67 -22.55 -1.51 -11.33
C MET A 67 -23.23 -0.15 -11.23
N LEU A 68 -22.43 0.91 -11.11
CA LEU A 68 -22.86 2.29 -11.30
C LEU A 68 -22.03 2.90 -12.44
N LEU A 69 -22.69 3.34 -13.50
CA LEU A 69 -22.03 3.87 -14.70
C LEU A 69 -22.49 5.29 -15.05
N GLY A 70 -21.57 6.11 -15.53
CA GLY A 70 -21.84 7.46 -16.04
C GLY A 70 -22.69 8.27 -15.07
N LYS A 71 -23.89 8.68 -15.50
CA LYS A 71 -24.83 9.51 -14.72
C LYS A 71 -25.30 8.90 -13.40
N ASP A 72 -25.19 7.58 -13.24
CA ASP A 72 -25.62 6.90 -12.01
C ASP A 72 -24.53 6.96 -10.92
N VAL A 73 -23.33 7.41 -11.24
CA VAL A 73 -22.22 7.62 -10.30
C VAL A 73 -22.43 8.90 -9.50
N THR A 74 -23.51 8.93 -8.71
CA THR A 74 -23.84 10.03 -7.80
C THR A 74 -23.47 9.64 -6.38
N LYS A 75 -23.20 10.63 -5.51
CA LYS A 75 -22.90 10.37 -4.09
C LYS A 75 -24.01 9.55 -3.41
N VAL A 76 -25.27 9.87 -3.69
CA VAL A 76 -26.44 9.18 -3.10
C VAL A 76 -26.49 7.72 -3.54
N ASN A 77 -26.23 7.43 -4.82
CA ASN A 77 -26.24 6.07 -5.31
C ASN A 77 -25.06 5.26 -4.75
N ILE A 78 -23.86 5.86 -4.68
CA ILE A 78 -22.68 5.21 -4.07
C ILE A 78 -22.97 4.87 -2.61
N GLU A 79 -23.48 5.81 -1.83
CA GLU A 79 -23.87 5.59 -0.43
C GLU A 79 -24.87 4.45 -0.30
N LYS A 80 -25.93 4.49 -1.12
CA LYS A 80 -27.01 3.50 -1.10
C LYS A 80 -26.47 2.11 -1.37
N GLU A 81 -25.64 1.92 -2.40
CA GLU A 81 -25.13 0.60 -2.76
C GLU A 81 -24.13 0.07 -1.74
N ILE A 82 -23.26 0.93 -1.18
CA ILE A 82 -22.35 0.52 -0.09
C ILE A 82 -23.15 0.09 1.15
N LYS A 83 -24.16 0.87 1.57
CA LYS A 83 -25.02 0.51 2.72
C LYS A 83 -25.85 -0.74 2.45
N SER A 84 -26.29 -0.94 1.21
CA SER A 84 -27.00 -2.15 0.78
C SER A 84 -26.12 -3.40 0.95
N ILE A 85 -24.84 -3.33 0.55
CA ILE A 85 -23.87 -4.41 0.82
C ILE A 85 -23.66 -4.57 2.32
N GLY A 86 -23.42 -3.48 3.06
CA GLY A 86 -23.22 -3.52 4.51
C GLY A 86 -24.37 -4.16 5.30
N SER A 87 -25.62 -4.02 4.82
CA SER A 87 -26.80 -4.65 5.43
C SER A 87 -26.89 -6.16 5.22
N ARG A 88 -26.17 -6.71 4.22
CA ARG A 88 -26.26 -8.11 3.78
C ARG A 88 -24.99 -8.91 4.03
N ALA A 89 -23.82 -8.28 3.92
CA ALA A 89 -22.52 -8.90 4.10
C ALA A 89 -22.28 -9.25 5.58
N LYS A 90 -21.89 -10.49 5.83
CA LYS A 90 -21.44 -11.00 7.12
C LYS A 90 -19.93 -10.78 7.29
N THR A 91 -19.43 -10.98 8.51
CA THR A 91 -18.02 -10.74 8.86
C THR A 91 -17.04 -11.62 8.07
N ASP A 92 -17.45 -12.79 7.63
CA ASP A 92 -16.64 -13.73 6.86
C ASP A 92 -16.73 -13.52 5.34
N ASP A 93 -17.71 -12.76 4.84
CA ASP A 93 -17.92 -12.50 3.42
C ASP A 93 -16.81 -11.62 2.82
N VAL A 94 -16.52 -11.78 1.52
CA VAL A 94 -15.59 -10.89 0.80
C VAL A 94 -16.36 -9.75 0.15
N VAL A 95 -15.84 -8.53 0.25
CA VAL A 95 -16.38 -7.38 -0.46
C VAL A 95 -15.30 -6.73 -1.32
N PHE A 96 -15.55 -6.66 -2.62
CA PHE A 96 -14.67 -5.99 -3.58
C PHE A 96 -15.35 -4.72 -4.11
N LEU A 97 -14.72 -3.58 -3.94
CA LEU A 97 -15.18 -2.31 -4.48
C LEU A 97 -14.17 -1.85 -5.54
N PHE A 98 -14.66 -1.33 -6.65
CA PHE A 98 -13.82 -0.78 -7.72
C PHE A 98 -14.36 0.58 -8.18
N PHE A 99 -13.47 1.55 -8.37
CA PHE A 99 -13.80 2.86 -8.89
C PHE A 99 -12.84 3.29 -10.00
N ALA A 100 -13.38 3.68 -11.14
CA ALA A 100 -12.67 4.31 -12.24
C ALA A 100 -13.25 5.71 -12.51
N GLY A 101 -12.42 6.75 -12.41
CA GLY A 101 -12.87 8.12 -12.63
C GLY A 101 -11.88 9.16 -12.11
N HIS A 102 -12.37 10.36 -11.86
CA HIS A 102 -11.56 11.46 -11.32
C HIS A 102 -11.45 11.43 -9.80
N GLY A 103 -10.28 11.81 -9.31
CA GLY A 103 -10.05 12.23 -7.93
C GLY A 103 -9.53 13.66 -7.87
N PHE A 104 -9.69 14.31 -6.71
CA PHE A 104 -9.05 15.57 -6.39
C PHE A 104 -8.93 15.75 -4.88
N TYR A 105 -8.30 16.83 -4.44
CA TYR A 105 -8.37 17.28 -3.07
C TYR A 105 -8.60 18.78 -2.97
N GLN A 106 -9.07 19.21 -1.81
CA GLN A 106 -9.26 20.62 -1.49
C GLN A 106 -8.74 20.90 -0.09
N ARG A 107 -8.42 22.16 0.19
CA ARG A 107 -8.06 22.58 1.53
C ARG A 107 -9.23 22.40 2.48
N ASP A 108 -8.95 21.84 3.64
CA ASP A 108 -9.91 21.63 4.70
C ASP A 108 -9.17 21.71 6.03
N SER A 109 -9.46 22.75 6.83
CA SER A 109 -8.82 22.93 8.13
C SER A 109 -9.18 21.84 9.14
N ASN A 110 -10.24 21.07 8.88
CA ASN A 110 -10.66 19.95 9.71
C ASN A 110 -9.98 18.63 9.31
N ALA A 111 -9.27 18.59 8.17
CA ALA A 111 -8.50 17.42 7.76
C ALA A 111 -7.15 17.37 8.50
N LYS A 112 -6.67 16.16 8.79
CA LYS A 112 -5.46 15.91 9.62
C LYS A 112 -4.22 16.64 9.11
N ASN A 113 -4.02 16.66 7.79
CA ASN A 113 -2.91 17.33 7.10
C ASN A 113 -3.35 18.63 6.38
N GLY A 114 -4.54 19.16 6.72
CA GLY A 114 -5.11 20.36 6.09
C GLY A 114 -5.68 20.15 4.68
N MET A 115 -5.72 18.91 4.19
CA MET A 115 -6.16 18.54 2.84
C MET A 115 -7.17 17.41 2.89
N ARG A 116 -8.30 17.60 2.20
CA ARG A 116 -9.39 16.61 2.09
C ARG A 116 -9.41 15.98 0.72
N ASN A 117 -9.40 14.66 0.63
CA ASN A 117 -9.47 13.94 -0.65
C ASN A 117 -10.93 13.67 -1.05
N TYR A 118 -11.18 13.65 -2.35
CA TYR A 118 -12.49 13.43 -2.94
C TYR A 118 -12.43 12.50 -4.13
N ILE A 119 -13.45 11.67 -4.24
CA ILE A 119 -13.85 11.00 -5.47
C ILE A 119 -14.88 11.87 -6.18
N VAL A 120 -14.65 12.13 -7.47
CA VAL A 120 -15.55 12.95 -8.30
C VAL A 120 -16.74 12.11 -8.75
N CYS A 121 -17.92 12.44 -8.22
CA CYS A 121 -19.20 11.95 -8.72
C CYS A 121 -19.58 12.64 -10.05
N TYR A 122 -20.47 12.04 -10.84
CA TYR A 122 -20.96 12.57 -12.11
C TYR A 122 -21.58 13.97 -11.97
N ASP A 123 -22.27 14.20 -10.85
CA ASP A 123 -22.78 15.49 -10.43
C ASP A 123 -22.21 15.91 -9.07
N ARG A 124 -22.65 17.07 -8.59
CA ARG A 124 -22.32 17.56 -7.24
C ARG A 124 -23.45 17.21 -6.28
N PRO A 125 -23.13 16.93 -4.99
CA PRO A 125 -21.80 16.99 -4.38
C PRO A 125 -20.91 15.77 -4.69
N HIS A 126 -19.59 15.98 -4.62
CA HIS A 126 -18.59 14.90 -4.68
C HIS A 126 -18.45 14.19 -3.32
N LEU A 127 -17.81 13.02 -3.31
CA LEU A 127 -17.69 12.17 -2.12
C LEU A 127 -16.31 12.37 -1.46
N SER A 128 -16.26 12.79 -0.20
CA SER A 128 -15.00 12.90 0.53
C SER A 128 -14.50 11.57 1.06
N ASP A 129 -13.21 11.48 1.40
CA ASP A 129 -12.62 10.34 2.10
C ASP A 129 -13.30 10.07 3.47
N ASP A 130 -13.64 11.08 4.28
CA ASP A 130 -14.36 10.91 5.54
C ASP A 130 -15.77 10.32 5.35
N GLU A 131 -16.49 10.79 4.33
CA GLU A 131 -17.82 10.29 4.01
C GLU A 131 -17.74 8.86 3.50
N LEU A 132 -16.78 8.57 2.62
CA LEU A 132 -16.52 7.22 2.17
C LEU A 132 -16.14 6.30 3.34
N ASN A 133 -15.30 6.75 4.25
CA ASN A 133 -14.93 6.02 5.48
C ASN A 133 -16.16 5.71 6.34
N THR A 134 -17.05 6.69 6.47
CA THR A 134 -18.34 6.52 7.15
C THR A 134 -19.20 5.47 6.44
N TYR A 135 -19.31 5.49 5.12
CA TYR A 135 -20.09 4.51 4.37
C TYR A 135 -19.49 3.10 4.48
N LEU A 136 -18.17 2.97 4.34
CA LEU A 136 -17.45 1.71 4.46
C LEU A 136 -17.59 1.09 5.85
N SER A 137 -17.74 1.88 6.91
CA SER A 137 -17.99 1.38 8.27
C SER A 137 -19.26 0.52 8.38
N SER A 138 -20.21 0.67 7.45
CA SER A 138 -21.40 -0.18 7.42
C SER A 138 -21.11 -1.62 6.99
N ILE A 139 -19.98 -1.87 6.32
CA ILE A 139 -19.55 -3.22 5.92
C ILE A 139 -18.74 -3.82 7.07
N LYS A 140 -19.33 -4.80 7.75
CA LYS A 140 -18.73 -5.44 8.94
C LYS A 140 -17.55 -6.37 8.62
N SER A 141 -17.43 -6.82 7.38
CA SER A 141 -16.34 -7.71 6.98
C SER A 141 -15.00 -6.97 6.94
N PRO A 142 -13.94 -7.47 7.61
CA PRO A 142 -12.58 -6.98 7.40
C PRO A 142 -12.03 -7.39 6.03
N LYS A 143 -12.58 -8.42 5.39
CA LYS A 143 -12.23 -8.86 4.02
C LYS A 143 -12.85 -7.95 2.95
N THR A 144 -12.70 -6.65 3.13
CA THR A 144 -13.13 -5.64 2.19
C THR A 144 -11.91 -4.99 1.55
N VAL A 145 -11.85 -5.01 0.22
CA VAL A 145 -10.84 -4.27 -0.54
C VAL A 145 -11.51 -3.27 -1.47
N PHE A 146 -10.97 -2.06 -1.53
CA PHE A 146 -11.37 -1.04 -2.49
C PHE A 146 -10.20 -0.70 -3.42
N ALA A 147 -10.32 -1.05 -4.69
CA ALA A 147 -9.40 -0.66 -5.74
C ALA A 147 -9.83 0.64 -6.44
N PHE A 148 -8.92 1.61 -6.52
CA PHE A 148 -9.11 2.90 -7.17
C PHE A 148 -8.23 3.03 -8.41
N ASP A 149 -8.85 3.20 -9.57
CA ASP A 149 -8.22 3.74 -10.78
C ASP A 149 -8.57 5.22 -10.93
N CYS A 150 -7.98 6.05 -10.07
CA CYS A 150 -8.13 7.51 -10.09
C CYS A 150 -6.89 8.21 -9.47
N CYS A 151 -6.73 9.51 -9.74
CA CYS A 151 -5.63 10.30 -9.17
C CYS A 151 -6.09 11.02 -7.89
N PHE A 152 -5.52 10.67 -6.74
CA PHE A 152 -5.59 11.49 -5.51
C PHE A 152 -4.35 12.38 -5.32
N SER A 153 -3.40 12.32 -6.25
CA SER A 153 -2.13 13.05 -6.17
C SER A 153 -2.26 14.54 -6.45
N GLY A 154 -3.33 14.98 -7.14
CA GLY A 154 -3.50 16.37 -7.60
C GLY A 154 -2.63 16.71 -8.81
N GLY A 155 -2.17 15.68 -9.53
CA GLY A 155 -1.53 15.85 -10.82
C GLY A 155 -2.54 16.41 -11.81
N ILE A 156 -2.16 17.48 -12.50
CA ILE A 156 -3.01 18.11 -13.51
C ILE A 156 -3.18 17.14 -14.68
N ALA A 157 -4.38 17.08 -15.21
CA ALA A 157 -4.54 16.66 -16.59
C ALA A 157 -3.83 17.64 -17.52
N LYS A 158 -2.58 17.34 -17.93
CA LYS A 158 -1.98 18.06 -19.07
C LYS A 158 -3.00 18.01 -20.19
N LYS A 159 -3.49 19.16 -20.66
CA LYS A 159 -4.43 19.23 -21.79
C LYS A 159 -3.89 18.33 -22.92
N GLY A 160 -4.58 17.22 -23.18
CA GLY A 160 -4.19 16.22 -24.18
C GLY A 160 -3.60 14.89 -23.66
N LYS A 161 -3.41 14.68 -22.35
CA LYS A 161 -3.09 13.36 -21.76
C LYS A 161 -4.31 12.81 -21.01
N ALA A 162 -4.76 11.60 -21.37
CA ALA A 162 -5.86 10.89 -20.71
C ALA A 162 -5.48 10.52 -19.26
N THR A 163 -5.71 11.44 -18.33
CA THR A 163 -5.19 11.45 -16.95
C THR A 163 -6.35 11.60 -15.99
N ARG A 164 -6.29 10.94 -14.84
CA ARG A 164 -7.46 10.79 -13.95
C ARG A 164 -7.54 11.81 -12.80
N GLY A 165 -6.92 12.98 -12.96
CA GLY A 165 -7.02 14.12 -12.01
C GLY A 165 -7.88 15.26 -12.58
N ASP A 166 -8.70 15.90 -11.73
CA ASP A 166 -9.62 16.98 -12.18
C ASP A 166 -9.16 18.40 -11.79
N LYS A 167 -8.19 18.56 -10.87
CA LYS A 167 -7.77 19.89 -10.36
C LYS A 167 -6.28 19.99 -10.03
N GLU A 168 -5.77 21.23 -10.08
CA GLU A 168 -4.47 21.63 -9.52
C GLU A 168 -4.40 21.45 -8.01
N VAL A 169 -3.17 21.31 -7.50
CA VAL A 169 -2.91 21.39 -6.06
C VAL A 169 -3.28 22.79 -5.53
N PRO A 170 -4.21 22.93 -4.57
CA PRO A 170 -4.60 24.24 -4.07
C PRO A 170 -3.55 24.76 -3.10
N ILE A 171 -2.74 25.70 -3.58
CA ILE A 171 -1.72 26.40 -2.77
C ILE A 171 -2.35 27.66 -2.17
N PRO A 172 -2.20 27.93 -0.84
CA PRO A 172 -2.63 29.18 -0.22
C PRO A 172 -2.20 30.43 -0.99
N GLU A 173 -3.08 31.43 -1.01
CA GLU A 173 -2.72 32.77 -1.50
C GLU A 173 -1.53 33.33 -0.69
N GLY A 174 -0.56 33.92 -1.40
CA GLY A 174 0.68 34.44 -0.80
C GLY A 174 1.75 33.39 -0.48
N ALA A 175 1.46 32.09 -0.56
CA ALA A 175 2.47 31.04 -0.36
C ALA A 175 3.23 30.71 -1.66
N ASN A 176 4.53 30.44 -1.54
CA ASN A 176 5.36 30.03 -2.68
C ASN A 176 5.27 28.53 -2.96
N GLY A 177 4.67 27.78 -2.04
CA GLY A 177 4.41 26.36 -2.14
C GLY A 177 3.75 25.85 -0.86
N ILE A 178 3.51 24.54 -0.83
CA ILE A 178 2.98 23.83 0.32
C ILE A 178 3.81 22.58 0.59
N VAL A 179 3.98 22.23 1.86
CA VAL A 179 4.44 20.91 2.26
C VAL A 179 3.23 20.07 2.66
N LYS A 180 3.05 18.92 2.03
CA LYS A 180 1.97 17.97 2.30
C LYS A 180 2.58 16.72 2.92
N GLU A 181 2.19 16.37 4.14
CA GLU A 181 2.48 15.04 4.69
C GLU A 181 1.66 14.00 3.91
N SER A 182 2.33 12.94 3.45
CA SER A 182 1.67 11.76 2.89
C SER A 182 0.95 11.05 4.02
N ASP A 183 -0.35 10.87 3.87
CA ASP A 183 -1.20 10.17 4.82
C ASP A 183 -1.66 8.87 4.19
N ASP A 184 -1.44 7.76 4.87
CA ASP A 184 -2.06 6.50 4.49
C ASP A 184 -3.57 6.63 4.67
N PHE A 185 -4.31 6.29 3.62
CA PHE A 185 -5.76 6.21 3.69
C PHE A 185 -6.16 5.08 4.66
N PHE A 186 -6.63 5.46 5.86
CA PHE A 186 -7.14 4.51 6.84
C PHE A 186 -8.68 4.46 6.77
N PHE A 187 -9.21 3.36 6.24
CA PHE A 187 -10.64 3.14 6.11
C PHE A 187 -11.13 1.96 6.98
N GLN A 188 -11.20 2.15 8.30
CA GLN A 188 -11.73 1.14 9.25
C GLN A 188 -11.10 -0.27 9.09
N ASN A 189 -9.77 -0.36 8.97
CA ASN A 189 -9.04 -1.62 8.74
C ASN A 189 -9.34 -2.33 7.39
N LYS A 190 -9.93 -1.64 6.42
CA LYS A 190 -10.14 -2.18 5.08
C LYS A 190 -8.91 -1.97 4.19
N ALA A 191 -8.72 -2.87 3.25
CA ALA A 191 -7.67 -2.77 2.26
C ALA A 191 -8.02 -1.72 1.19
N ILE A 192 -7.04 -0.90 0.84
CA ILE A 192 -7.13 0.03 -0.29
C ILE A 192 -6.01 -0.30 -1.26
N ILE A 193 -6.35 -0.36 -2.55
CA ILE A 193 -5.38 -0.45 -3.63
C ILE A 193 -5.54 0.79 -4.50
N SER A 194 -4.52 1.63 -4.60
CA SER A 194 -4.53 2.80 -5.48
C SER A 194 -3.75 2.53 -6.76
N SER A 195 -4.20 3.11 -7.88
CA SER A 195 -3.57 2.95 -9.18
C SER A 195 -2.21 3.63 -9.34
N ALA A 196 -1.84 4.52 -8.42
CA ALA A 196 -0.64 5.34 -8.47
C ALA A 196 -0.22 5.80 -7.06
N ASP A 197 1.04 6.22 -6.93
CA ASP A 197 1.58 6.86 -5.74
C ASP A 197 0.98 8.26 -5.55
N ASP A 198 1.08 8.81 -4.33
CA ASP A 198 0.47 10.09 -3.92
C ASP A 198 0.96 11.29 -4.75
N ASN A 199 2.01 11.14 -5.54
CA ASN A 199 2.59 12.18 -6.38
C ASN A 199 2.66 11.81 -7.87
N GLN A 200 2.01 10.71 -8.25
CA GLN A 200 1.95 10.20 -9.61
C GLN A 200 0.53 10.28 -10.15
N THR A 201 0.40 10.31 -11.47
CA THR A 201 -0.91 10.40 -12.13
C THR A 201 -1.26 9.04 -12.73
N ALA A 202 -2.48 8.56 -12.51
CA ALA A 202 -3.03 7.42 -13.24
C ALA A 202 -3.48 7.84 -14.64
N ILE A 203 -3.14 7.02 -15.66
CA ILE A 203 -3.42 7.33 -17.07
C ILE A 203 -4.17 6.22 -17.79
N GLU A 204 -4.85 6.61 -18.87
CA GLU A 204 -5.50 5.70 -19.83
C GLU A 204 -4.69 5.63 -21.13
N ILE A 205 -4.61 4.44 -21.74
CA ILE A 205 -3.95 4.24 -23.04
C ILE A 205 -4.94 3.58 -24.01
N GLY A 206 -5.10 4.15 -25.20
CA GLY A 206 -5.90 3.58 -26.29
C GLY A 206 -5.25 2.35 -26.96
N GLY A 207 -5.80 1.93 -28.11
CA GLY A 207 -5.22 0.85 -28.90
C GLY A 207 -5.41 -0.53 -28.28
N LYS A 208 -4.33 -1.30 -28.08
CA LYS A 208 -4.42 -2.69 -27.56
C LYS A 208 -4.79 -2.77 -26.07
N ILE A 209 -4.50 -1.73 -25.30
CA ILE A 209 -4.86 -1.65 -23.87
C ILE A 209 -6.30 -1.15 -23.77
N ASN A 210 -6.60 0.00 -24.38
CA ASN A 210 -7.93 0.64 -24.40
C ASN A 210 -8.63 0.73 -23.02
N HIS A 211 -7.83 0.95 -21.97
CA HIS A 211 -8.24 0.96 -20.58
C HIS A 211 -7.30 1.87 -19.76
N GLY A 212 -7.67 2.17 -18.51
CA GLY A 212 -6.70 2.60 -17.50
C GLY A 212 -5.59 1.56 -17.37
N ILE A 213 -4.32 1.98 -17.31
CA ILE A 213 -3.19 1.04 -17.23
C ILE A 213 -3.34 0.12 -16.01
N PHE A 214 -3.77 0.68 -14.88
CA PHE A 214 -4.03 -0.09 -13.67
C PHE A 214 -5.18 -1.06 -13.86
N THR A 215 -6.35 -0.60 -14.32
CA THR A 215 -7.52 -1.47 -14.55
C THR A 215 -7.19 -2.65 -15.46
N TYR A 216 -6.51 -2.41 -16.58
CA TYR A 216 -6.14 -3.46 -17.52
C TYR A 216 -5.31 -4.56 -16.85
N HIS A 217 -4.26 -4.18 -16.12
CA HIS A 217 -3.37 -5.14 -15.48
C HIS A 217 -3.98 -5.79 -14.24
N PHE A 218 -4.79 -5.05 -13.48
CA PHE A 218 -5.50 -5.60 -12.33
C PHE A 218 -6.52 -6.66 -12.74
N GLY A 219 -7.32 -6.38 -13.79
CA GLY A 219 -8.23 -7.38 -14.36
C GLY A 219 -7.48 -8.65 -14.77
N ARG A 220 -6.39 -8.51 -15.54
CA ARG A 220 -5.55 -9.66 -15.94
C ARG A 220 -4.91 -10.40 -14.76
N ALA A 221 -4.54 -9.68 -13.70
CA ALA A 221 -3.95 -10.27 -12.51
C ALA A 221 -4.95 -11.19 -11.79
N MET A 222 -6.25 -10.89 -11.82
CA MET A 222 -7.29 -11.80 -11.31
C MET A 222 -7.25 -13.19 -11.96
N GLU A 223 -6.75 -13.30 -13.20
CA GLU A 223 -6.62 -14.57 -13.91
C GLU A 223 -5.22 -15.21 -13.78
N THR A 224 -4.19 -14.41 -13.49
CA THR A 224 -2.78 -14.80 -13.71
C THR A 224 -1.86 -14.65 -12.51
N ALA A 225 -2.34 -14.05 -11.42
CA ALA A 225 -1.55 -13.76 -10.24
C ALA A 225 -1.57 -14.84 -9.17
N ASP A 226 -1.85 -16.10 -9.52
CA ASP A 226 -1.61 -17.24 -8.62
C ASP A 226 -0.09 -17.43 -8.45
N LEU A 227 0.51 -16.68 -7.53
CA LEU A 227 1.96 -16.58 -7.35
C LEU A 227 2.48 -17.78 -6.57
N ASN A 228 1.67 -18.32 -5.65
CA ASN A 228 2.01 -19.42 -4.77
C ASN A 228 1.62 -20.82 -5.33
N GLY A 229 0.84 -20.86 -6.42
CA GLY A 229 0.40 -22.08 -7.11
C GLY A 229 -0.79 -22.80 -6.47
N ASP A 230 -1.54 -22.12 -5.60
CA ASP A 230 -2.65 -22.70 -4.83
C ASP A 230 -4.00 -22.67 -5.58
N LYS A 231 -4.03 -22.12 -6.80
CA LYS A 231 -5.19 -21.97 -7.70
C LYS A 231 -6.23 -20.94 -7.23
N VAL A 232 -5.86 -20.11 -6.27
CA VAL A 232 -6.61 -18.93 -5.83
C VAL A 232 -5.77 -17.70 -6.19
N VAL A 233 -6.42 -16.54 -6.26
CA VAL A 233 -5.73 -15.26 -6.33
C VAL A 233 -6.20 -14.39 -5.18
N THR A 234 -5.26 -13.98 -4.33
CA THR A 234 -5.52 -13.02 -3.24
C THR A 234 -5.43 -11.57 -3.72
N ALA A 235 -5.92 -10.64 -2.91
CA ALA A 235 -5.82 -9.22 -3.20
C ALA A 235 -4.36 -8.74 -3.26
N LEU A 236 -3.47 -9.28 -2.41
CA LEU A 236 -2.05 -8.94 -2.44
C LEU A 236 -1.34 -9.53 -3.65
N GLU A 237 -1.63 -10.77 -4.01
CA GLU A 237 -1.14 -11.38 -5.23
C GLU A 237 -1.53 -10.56 -6.47
N ALA A 238 -2.83 -10.25 -6.60
CA ALA A 238 -3.33 -9.40 -7.66
C ALA A 238 -2.64 -8.04 -7.67
N PHE A 239 -2.48 -7.41 -6.50
CA PHE A 239 -1.78 -6.13 -6.34
C PHE A 239 -0.33 -6.19 -6.82
N PHE A 240 0.48 -7.12 -6.31
CA PHE A 240 1.91 -7.17 -6.63
C PHE A 240 2.16 -7.49 -8.10
N LYS A 241 1.36 -8.40 -8.68
CA LYS A 241 1.43 -8.69 -10.12
C LYS A 241 1.03 -7.47 -10.94
N THR A 242 -0.04 -6.78 -10.56
CA THR A 242 -0.49 -5.53 -11.21
C THR A 242 0.60 -4.46 -11.13
N ARG A 243 1.18 -4.25 -9.95
CA ARG A 243 2.19 -3.23 -9.70
C ARG A 243 3.38 -3.39 -10.63
N GLU A 244 3.88 -4.60 -10.84
CA GLU A 244 4.96 -4.87 -11.79
C GLU A 244 4.60 -4.44 -13.22
N GLU A 245 3.46 -4.92 -13.72
CA GLU A 245 3.07 -4.71 -15.11
C GLU A 245 2.68 -3.25 -15.39
N VAL A 246 2.09 -2.56 -14.40
CA VAL A 246 1.81 -1.11 -14.46
C VAL A 246 3.11 -0.33 -14.55
N ILE A 247 4.11 -0.60 -13.68
CA ILE A 247 5.42 0.08 -13.73
C ILE A 247 6.08 -0.11 -15.09
N LYS A 248 6.06 -1.34 -15.62
CA LYS A 248 6.63 -1.67 -16.93
C LYS A 248 5.91 -0.95 -18.07
N THR A 249 4.59 -0.91 -18.03
CA THR A 249 3.76 -0.30 -19.08
C THR A 249 3.87 1.22 -19.05
N ALA A 250 3.79 1.85 -17.88
CA ALA A 250 3.95 3.28 -17.72
C ALA A 250 5.32 3.75 -18.23
N LYS A 251 6.40 3.04 -17.89
CA LYS A 251 7.75 3.34 -18.40
C LYS A 251 7.84 3.29 -19.93
N SER A 252 7.10 2.39 -20.59
CA SER A 252 7.10 2.29 -22.06
C SER A 252 6.52 3.52 -22.77
N VAL A 253 5.79 4.37 -22.05
CA VAL A 253 5.21 5.63 -22.55
C VAL A 253 5.78 6.86 -21.83
N ASP A 254 7.00 6.75 -21.29
CA ASP A 254 7.70 7.81 -20.56
C ASP A 254 6.86 8.40 -19.43
N HIS A 255 6.21 7.52 -18.67
CA HIS A 255 5.36 7.88 -17.53
C HIS A 255 5.74 7.09 -16.29
N GLU A 256 5.52 7.68 -15.12
CA GLU A 256 5.74 7.02 -13.83
C GLU A 256 4.39 6.78 -13.15
N GLN A 257 4.09 5.51 -12.91
CA GLN A 257 2.88 5.08 -12.22
C GLN A 257 3.20 3.80 -11.45
N VAL A 258 3.06 3.88 -10.13
CA VAL A 258 3.39 2.84 -9.16
C VAL A 258 2.18 2.65 -8.26
N PRO A 259 1.38 1.59 -8.47
CA PRO A 259 0.26 1.27 -7.59
C PRO A 259 0.71 1.10 -6.13
N GLN A 260 -0.14 1.52 -5.18
CA GLN A 260 0.09 1.38 -3.74
C GLN A 260 -1.01 0.52 -3.10
N VAL A 261 -0.69 -0.06 -1.95
CA VAL A 261 -1.64 -0.78 -1.11
C VAL A 261 -1.52 -0.28 0.33
N SER A 262 -2.66 -0.09 1.01
CA SER A 262 -2.73 0.24 2.43
C SER A 262 -3.81 -0.59 3.13
N GLY A 263 -3.76 -0.63 4.46
CA GLY A 263 -4.63 -1.51 5.26
C GLY A 263 -4.25 -2.98 5.11
N ASN A 264 -5.12 -3.86 5.61
CA ASN A 264 -4.87 -5.31 5.57
C ASN A 264 -5.56 -5.95 4.37
N ALA A 265 -4.80 -6.21 3.30
CA ALA A 265 -5.26 -6.94 2.11
C ALA A 265 -4.97 -8.45 2.16
N SER A 266 -4.30 -8.90 3.23
CA SER A 266 -3.81 -10.26 3.36
C SER A 266 -4.97 -11.27 3.44
N GLY A 267 -4.87 -12.36 2.68
CA GLY A 267 -5.84 -13.47 2.69
C GLY A 267 -7.21 -13.13 2.08
N ILE A 268 -7.38 -11.96 1.45
CA ILE A 268 -8.64 -11.59 0.79
C ILE A 268 -8.73 -12.28 -0.59
N PHE A 269 -9.56 -13.31 -0.71
CA PHE A 269 -9.68 -14.10 -1.94
C PHE A 269 -10.53 -13.43 -3.02
N LEU A 270 -9.89 -13.05 -4.12
CA LEU A 270 -10.52 -12.35 -5.23
C LEU A 270 -10.92 -13.27 -6.38
N ALA A 271 -10.14 -14.32 -6.69
CA ALA A 271 -10.44 -15.22 -7.79
C ALA A 271 -10.00 -16.66 -7.55
N GLY A 272 -10.41 -17.56 -8.44
CA GLY A 272 -10.10 -18.98 -8.38
C GLY A 272 -11.07 -19.80 -7.52
N ASN A 273 -10.78 -21.09 -7.40
CA ASN A 273 -11.59 -22.04 -6.64
C ASN A 273 -10.75 -22.59 -5.50
N LYS A 274 -11.09 -22.21 -4.26
CA LYS A 274 -10.42 -22.77 -3.07
C LYS A 274 -10.62 -24.29 -3.08
N THR A 275 -9.55 -25.07 -3.15
CA THR A 275 -9.63 -26.49 -2.77
C THR A 275 -9.96 -26.56 -1.28
N PRO A 276 -10.92 -27.41 -0.84
CA PRO A 276 -11.23 -27.55 0.58
C PRO A 276 -9.95 -27.77 1.37
N ASP A 277 -9.77 -27.04 2.48
CA ASP A 277 -8.61 -27.24 3.34
C ASP A 277 -8.50 -28.72 3.70
N PRO A 278 -7.31 -29.35 3.63
CA PRO A 278 -7.12 -30.68 4.17
C PRO A 278 -7.63 -30.70 5.61
N PRO A 279 -8.32 -31.76 6.07
CA PRO A 279 -8.72 -31.85 7.46
C PRO A 279 -7.47 -31.64 8.32
N PRO A 280 -7.58 -30.86 9.43
CA PRO A 280 -6.45 -30.58 10.29
C PRO A 280 -5.76 -31.91 10.63
N VAL A 281 -4.44 -31.93 10.49
CA VAL A 281 -3.63 -33.10 10.87
C VAL A 281 -3.99 -33.39 12.32
N VAL A 282 -4.67 -34.51 12.54
CA VAL A 282 -4.88 -35.02 13.89
C VAL A 282 -3.48 -35.39 14.36
N GLU A 283 -2.85 -34.51 15.14
CA GLU A 283 -1.67 -34.93 15.89
C GLU A 283 -2.11 -36.15 16.70
N ASP A 284 -1.48 -37.30 16.44
CA ASP A 284 -1.69 -38.49 17.25
C ASP A 284 -1.55 -38.07 18.72
N PRO A 285 -2.53 -38.39 19.58
CA PRO A 285 -2.43 -38.07 20.99
C PRO A 285 -1.12 -38.65 21.50
N LYS A 286 -0.21 -37.79 21.98
CA LYS A 286 0.97 -38.25 22.73
C LYS A 286 0.47 -39.24 23.78
N PRO A 287 1.15 -40.39 23.98
CA PRO A 287 0.69 -41.39 24.92
C PRO A 287 0.56 -40.76 26.31
N VAL A 288 -0.68 -40.65 26.79
CA VAL A 288 -1.01 -40.14 28.10
C VAL A 288 -0.64 -41.24 29.10
N ASN A 289 0.28 -40.93 30.02
CA ASN A 289 0.46 -41.74 31.23
C ASN A 289 -0.76 -41.50 32.13
N ASP A 290 -1.58 -42.54 32.33
CA ASP A 290 -2.66 -42.52 33.32
C ASP A 290 -2.11 -42.24 34.72
N PRO A 291 -2.83 -41.46 35.55
CA PRO A 291 -3.63 -42.15 36.56
C PRO A 291 -4.98 -41.50 36.99
N LYS A 292 -5.93 -42.42 37.23
CA LYS A 292 -7.06 -42.46 38.20
C LYS A 292 -8.36 -41.67 37.89
N PRO A 293 -9.55 -42.31 38.05
CA PRO A 293 -10.83 -41.76 37.62
C PRO A 293 -11.52 -40.90 38.68
N GLU A 294 -12.11 -39.78 38.24
CA GLU A 294 -13.14 -39.02 38.95
C GLU A 294 -14.31 -38.66 38.00
N PRO A 295 -15.51 -38.38 38.53
CA PRO A 295 -16.78 -38.71 37.87
C PRO A 295 -17.21 -37.71 36.79
N THR A 296 -17.99 -38.24 35.85
CA THR A 296 -18.57 -37.58 34.67
C THR A 296 -19.41 -36.33 34.98
N PRO A 297 -19.13 -35.18 34.32
CA PRO A 297 -20.15 -34.18 34.01
C PRO A 297 -20.82 -34.49 32.66
N ASP A 298 -22.09 -34.08 32.55
CA ASP A 298 -22.96 -34.25 31.37
C ASP A 298 -22.34 -33.75 30.04
N PRO A 299 -22.77 -34.30 28.88
CA PRO A 299 -22.19 -33.96 27.59
C PRO A 299 -22.47 -32.50 27.22
N ILE A 300 -21.43 -31.67 27.30
CA ILE A 300 -21.38 -30.38 26.61
C ILE A 300 -21.39 -30.68 25.11
N LYS A 301 -22.40 -30.19 24.39
CA LYS A 301 -22.40 -30.16 22.92
C LYS A 301 -21.12 -29.46 22.46
N PRO A 302 -20.30 -30.05 21.57
CA PRO A 302 -19.23 -29.29 20.94
C PRO A 302 -19.88 -28.19 20.10
N ASP A 303 -19.53 -26.93 20.40
CA ASP A 303 -19.79 -25.84 19.46
C ASP A 303 -19.17 -26.22 18.10
N PRO A 304 -19.85 -25.94 16.98
CA PRO A 304 -19.29 -26.22 15.66
C PRO A 304 -17.97 -25.46 15.55
N VAL A 305 -16.88 -26.22 15.36
CA VAL A 305 -15.54 -25.67 15.07
C VAL A 305 -15.68 -24.82 13.82
N LYS A 306 -15.80 -23.51 14.01
CA LYS A 306 -15.79 -22.56 12.92
C LYS A 306 -14.33 -22.47 12.46
N PRO A 307 -14.00 -22.77 11.19
CA PRO A 307 -12.64 -22.59 10.69
C PRO A 307 -12.18 -21.16 11.00
N PRO A 308 -10.93 -20.94 11.43
CA PRO A 308 -10.44 -19.59 11.63
C PRO A 308 -10.53 -18.85 10.29
N VAL A 309 -11.17 -17.69 10.31
CA VAL A 309 -10.93 -16.67 9.30
C VAL A 309 -9.49 -16.21 9.55
N THR A 310 -8.52 -16.81 8.88
CA THR A 310 -7.14 -16.33 8.95
C THR A 310 -7.03 -15.19 7.95
N ASP A 311 -6.74 -13.99 8.45
CA ASP A 311 -6.38 -12.82 7.64
C ASP A 311 -4.94 -12.95 7.08
N GLU A 312 -4.41 -14.17 7.01
CA GLU A 312 -3.05 -14.50 6.57
C GLU A 312 -3.08 -14.96 5.10
N GLU A 313 -2.06 -14.58 4.34
CA GLU A 313 -1.85 -15.06 2.98
C GLU A 313 -1.65 -16.58 3.00
N PRO A 314 -2.22 -17.32 2.03
CA PRO A 314 -1.98 -18.75 1.91
C PRO A 314 -0.48 -19.01 1.68
N PRO A 315 0.11 -19.99 2.39
CA PRO A 315 1.53 -20.29 2.26
C PRO A 315 1.88 -20.78 0.85
N ALA A 316 3.15 -20.63 0.46
CA ALA A 316 3.66 -21.19 -0.78
C ALA A 316 3.40 -22.69 -0.88
N VAL A 317 2.56 -23.10 -1.85
CA VAL A 317 2.20 -24.51 -2.08
C VAL A 317 3.23 -25.17 -2.99
N ASN A 318 3.71 -24.44 -4.00
CA ASN A 318 4.68 -24.96 -4.96
C ASN A 318 6.10 -24.40 -4.71
N VAL A 319 6.86 -25.08 -3.85
CA VAL A 319 8.26 -24.75 -3.52
C VAL A 319 9.26 -24.95 -4.67
N SER A 320 8.81 -25.35 -5.88
CA SER A 320 9.68 -25.49 -7.06
C SER A 320 9.82 -24.19 -7.86
N LYS A 321 8.93 -23.22 -7.64
CA LYS A 321 8.96 -21.92 -8.31
C LYS A 321 9.54 -20.91 -7.34
N ASN A 322 10.77 -20.48 -7.57
CA ASN A 322 11.49 -19.62 -6.63
C ASN A 322 12.01 -18.35 -7.31
N GLY A 323 12.30 -17.32 -6.52
CA GLY A 323 12.98 -16.11 -6.93
C GLY A 323 13.95 -15.61 -5.86
N ASP A 324 14.80 -14.66 -6.23
CA ASP A 324 15.68 -14.00 -5.26
C ASP A 324 14.94 -12.82 -4.63
N LEU A 325 15.07 -12.64 -3.32
CA LEU A 325 14.63 -11.44 -2.61
C LEU A 325 15.84 -10.54 -2.31
N ILE A 326 15.83 -9.33 -2.86
CA ILE A 326 16.88 -8.33 -2.65
C ILE A 326 16.30 -7.23 -1.77
N ILE A 327 16.72 -7.20 -0.50
CA ILE A 327 16.33 -6.20 0.48
C ILE A 327 17.36 -5.07 0.48
N LYS A 328 17.00 -3.93 -0.09
CA LYS A 328 17.76 -2.68 0.01
C LYS A 328 17.29 -1.94 1.25
N THR A 329 18.12 -1.90 2.29
CA THR A 329 17.74 -1.29 3.57
C THR A 329 18.51 -0.02 3.87
N THR A 330 17.89 0.94 4.56
CA THR A 330 18.61 2.12 5.06
C THR A 330 19.40 1.85 6.34
N ILE A 331 19.47 0.60 6.80
CA ILE A 331 20.41 0.19 7.85
C ILE A 331 21.84 0.44 7.35
N ILE A 332 22.51 1.38 8.01
CA ILE A 332 23.87 1.84 7.66
C ILE A 332 24.93 0.79 8.07
N LYS A 333 25.96 0.61 7.25
CA LYS A 333 27.08 -0.30 7.55
C LYS A 333 28.01 0.18 8.65
N ASP A 334 28.31 1.48 8.67
CA ASP A 334 29.31 2.05 9.57
C ASP A 334 28.68 2.48 10.91
N ALA A 335 29.18 1.88 11.99
CA ALA A 335 28.78 2.17 13.37
C ALA A 335 29.04 3.62 13.82
N ARG A 336 29.87 4.40 13.09
CA ARG A 336 30.13 5.82 13.37
C ARG A 336 28.98 6.75 12.96
N TYR A 337 28.06 6.29 12.11
CA TYR A 337 26.91 7.08 11.68
C TYR A 337 25.74 7.05 12.69
N GLY A 338 25.82 6.17 13.70
CA GLY A 338 25.06 6.24 14.93
C GLY A 338 25.96 6.69 16.07
N LEU A 339 25.63 7.83 16.69
CA LEU A 339 26.20 8.34 17.95
C LEU A 339 27.61 8.97 17.88
N ASN A 340 27.63 10.28 17.66
CA ASN A 340 28.46 11.17 18.48
C ASN A 340 27.49 12.02 19.31
N SER A 341 27.11 11.62 20.51
CA SER A 341 27.94 11.80 21.71
C SER A 341 27.68 10.70 22.74
N LEU A 342 28.68 9.98 23.25
CA LEU A 342 28.49 9.29 24.52
C LEU A 342 29.77 9.34 25.37
N ASP A 343 29.60 9.69 26.65
CA ASP A 343 30.31 9.18 27.83
C ASP A 343 30.54 7.65 27.83
N PRO A 344 31.70 7.15 27.41
CA PRO A 344 32.02 5.74 27.37
C PRO A 344 31.97 4.98 28.70
N MET A 345 31.83 5.61 29.87
CA MET A 345 31.69 4.89 31.15
C MET A 345 30.51 3.89 31.14
N SER A 346 29.43 4.22 30.42
CA SER A 346 28.26 3.33 30.24
C SER A 346 28.44 2.32 29.09
N ARG A 347 29.37 2.56 28.18
CA ARG A 347 29.75 1.61 27.11
C ARG A 347 30.81 0.61 27.57
N LEU A 348 31.58 0.94 28.60
CA LEU A 348 32.72 0.18 29.14
C LEU A 348 32.37 -1.14 29.85
N LYS A 349 31.10 -1.48 30.03
CA LYS A 349 30.70 -2.87 30.33
C LYS A 349 30.69 -3.77 29.09
N ASN A 350 30.74 -3.23 27.87
CA ASN A 350 30.74 -4.03 26.65
C ASN A 350 32.08 -3.95 25.93
N LYS A 351 33.05 -4.74 26.38
CA LYS A 351 34.43 -4.74 25.87
C LYS A 351 34.63 -5.50 24.54
N ASN A 352 33.58 -5.98 23.87
CA ASN A 352 33.68 -6.86 22.69
C ASN A 352 32.87 -6.43 21.45
N LYS A 353 32.68 -5.15 21.13
CA LYS A 353 32.14 -4.75 19.81
C LYS A 353 33.19 -4.10 18.90
N LYS A 354 33.79 -4.92 18.03
CA LYS A 354 34.36 -4.55 16.72
C LYS A 354 33.61 -5.38 15.67
N GLY A 355 33.00 -4.75 14.67
CA GLY A 355 32.33 -5.48 13.58
C GLY A 355 31.12 -4.77 12.97
N ASP A 356 30.61 -5.38 11.89
CA ASP A 356 29.34 -5.07 11.22
C ASP A 356 28.13 -5.35 12.14
N ARG A 357 26.99 -4.66 11.92
CA ARG A 357 25.77 -4.83 12.74
C ARG A 357 25.21 -6.25 12.60
N ALA A 358 24.69 -6.82 13.69
CA ALA A 358 23.95 -8.07 13.61
C ALA A 358 22.59 -7.80 12.94
N ILE A 359 22.38 -8.41 11.77
CA ILE A 359 21.13 -8.33 11.02
C ILE A 359 20.52 -9.73 10.97
N LYS A 360 19.20 -9.80 11.11
CA LYS A 360 18.41 -11.00 10.81
C LYS A 360 17.33 -10.65 9.80
N VAL A 361 17.05 -11.61 8.93
CA VAL A 361 15.91 -11.58 8.00
C VAL A 361 15.04 -12.78 8.33
N LEU A 362 13.74 -12.54 8.45
CA LEU A 362 12.73 -13.58 8.60
C LEU A 362 11.78 -13.52 7.41
N ILE A 363 11.40 -14.68 6.91
CA ILE A 363 10.36 -14.88 5.91
C ILE A 363 9.30 -15.78 6.54
N ASP A 364 8.08 -15.29 6.65
CA ASP A 364 6.95 -15.99 7.30
C ASP A 364 7.34 -16.52 8.70
N ASP A 365 7.90 -15.61 9.51
CA ASP A 365 8.38 -15.85 10.89
C ASP A 365 9.52 -16.85 11.05
N LYS A 366 10.15 -17.27 9.94
CA LYS A 366 11.31 -18.18 9.95
C LYS A 366 12.58 -17.44 9.61
N ASP A 367 13.63 -17.58 10.44
CA ASP A 367 14.97 -17.08 10.15
C ASP A 367 15.48 -17.69 8.82
N VAL A 368 16.03 -16.86 7.94
CA VAL A 368 16.61 -17.30 6.65
C VAL A 368 18.07 -16.87 6.52
N ASP A 369 18.84 -17.65 5.77
CA ASP A 369 20.19 -17.29 5.37
C ASP A 369 20.18 -16.23 4.26
N PHE A 370 21.17 -15.33 4.26
CA PHE A 370 21.29 -14.28 3.26
C PHE A 370 22.73 -13.86 3.03
N ASP A 371 23.02 -13.42 1.80
CA ASP A 371 24.26 -12.74 1.47
C ASP A 371 24.14 -11.24 1.82
N ILE A 372 25.13 -10.68 2.51
CA ILE A 372 25.18 -9.25 2.87
C ILE A 372 26.25 -8.51 2.06
N SER A 373 25.86 -7.39 1.46
CA SER A 373 26.76 -6.48 0.75
C SER A 373 26.48 -5.03 1.15
N ALA A 374 27.31 -4.09 0.68
CA ALA A 374 27.18 -2.68 1.01
C ALA A 374 27.23 -1.81 -0.23
N GLU A 375 26.35 -0.81 -0.29
CA GLU A 375 26.27 0.18 -1.36
C GLU A 375 26.48 1.59 -0.81
N PHE A 376 27.11 2.47 -1.61
CA PHE A 376 27.25 3.88 -1.24
C PHE A 376 25.95 4.63 -1.51
N SER A 377 25.57 5.50 -0.58
CA SER A 377 24.42 6.40 -0.73
C SER A 377 24.83 7.85 -0.56
N ASP A 378 24.36 8.69 -1.48
CA ASP A 378 24.51 10.15 -1.41
C ASP A 378 23.53 10.80 -0.42
N THR A 379 22.55 10.02 0.05
CA THR A 379 21.43 10.50 0.86
C THR A 379 21.38 9.79 2.21
N TRP A 380 21.31 8.46 2.22
CA TRP A 380 21.20 7.67 3.44
C TRP A 380 22.54 7.53 4.15
N GLY A 381 22.57 7.95 5.42
CA GLY A 381 23.79 7.93 6.21
C GLY A 381 24.90 8.83 5.65
N ALA A 382 24.60 9.77 4.75
CA ALA A 382 25.58 10.72 4.26
C ALA A 382 25.89 11.80 5.32
N SER A 383 27.12 12.31 5.30
CA SER A 383 27.55 13.44 6.16
C SER A 383 28.28 14.49 5.32
N SER A 384 28.63 15.63 5.93
CA SER A 384 29.28 16.74 5.23
C SER A 384 30.57 16.27 4.54
N GLY A 385 30.51 16.12 3.21
CA GLY A 385 31.64 15.71 2.37
C GLY A 385 31.90 14.19 2.29
N ARG A 386 31.02 13.32 2.82
CA ARG A 386 31.18 11.85 2.74
C ARG A 386 29.86 11.14 2.45
N LYS A 387 29.89 10.22 1.48
CA LYS A 387 28.77 9.32 1.18
C LYS A 387 28.57 8.32 2.33
N GLY A 388 27.31 7.99 2.61
CA GLY A 388 26.96 6.92 3.54
C GLY A 388 27.15 5.55 2.89
N GLN A 389 27.16 4.50 3.70
CA GLN A 389 27.12 3.11 3.23
C GLN A 389 25.93 2.40 3.84
N VAL A 390 25.08 1.78 3.02
CA VAL A 390 23.90 1.05 3.46
C VAL A 390 24.04 -0.44 3.10
N TYR A 391 23.36 -1.31 3.86
CA TYR A 391 23.37 -2.74 3.57
C TYR A 391 22.37 -3.13 2.47
N VAL A 392 22.76 -4.12 1.67
CA VAL A 392 21.89 -4.85 0.75
C VAL A 392 21.95 -6.32 1.12
N LEU A 393 20.79 -6.89 1.45
CA LEU A 393 20.63 -8.28 1.87
C LEU A 393 20.02 -9.07 0.72
N THR A 394 20.61 -10.20 0.34
CA THR A 394 20.13 -11.06 -0.74
C THR A 394 19.77 -12.43 -0.18
N VAL A 395 18.48 -12.73 -0.15
CA VAL A 395 17.97 -14.08 0.16
C VAL A 395 17.73 -14.79 -1.17
N LYS A 396 18.37 -15.93 -1.38
CA LYS A 396 18.25 -16.73 -2.61
C LYS A 396 17.13 -17.75 -2.49
N ASP A 397 16.61 -18.17 -3.64
CA ASP A 397 15.69 -19.31 -3.76
C ASP A 397 14.46 -19.24 -2.84
N VAL A 398 13.93 -18.03 -2.64
CA VAL A 398 12.69 -17.84 -1.87
C VAL A 398 11.51 -18.36 -2.70
N PRO A 399 10.60 -19.16 -2.14
CA PRO A 399 9.39 -19.60 -2.84
C PRO A 399 8.63 -18.42 -3.45
N ALA A 400 8.02 -18.64 -4.61
CA ALA A 400 7.12 -17.66 -5.20
C ALA A 400 5.82 -17.61 -4.40
N GLY A 401 5.31 -16.39 -4.20
CA GLY A 401 4.18 -16.15 -3.33
C GLY A 401 4.27 -14.79 -2.65
N VAL A 402 3.29 -14.49 -1.82
CA VAL A 402 3.27 -13.30 -0.96
C VAL A 402 3.76 -13.71 0.42
N HIS A 403 4.80 -13.02 0.91
CA HIS A 403 5.47 -13.36 2.15
C HIS A 403 5.47 -12.20 3.13
N LYS A 404 5.43 -12.54 4.42
CA LYS A 404 5.75 -11.61 5.49
C LYS A 404 7.26 -11.52 5.63
N ILE A 405 7.82 -10.33 5.42
CA ILE A 405 9.25 -10.06 5.50
C ILE A 405 9.52 -9.21 6.74
N THR A 406 10.34 -9.74 7.62
CA THR A 406 10.77 -9.03 8.83
C THR A 406 12.28 -8.85 8.82
N VAL A 407 12.75 -7.62 9.02
CA VAL A 407 14.18 -7.32 9.15
C VAL A 407 14.45 -6.76 10.54
N ARG A 408 15.38 -7.40 11.24
CA ARG A 408 15.85 -7.00 12.57
C ARG A 408 17.30 -6.59 12.49
N ALA A 409 17.66 -5.51 13.15
CA ALA A 409 19.06 -5.12 13.32
C ALA A 409 19.27 -4.43 14.67
N ASP A 410 20.45 -4.63 15.25
CA ASP A 410 20.87 -3.90 16.45
C ASP A 410 20.67 -2.38 16.27
N ASP A 411 20.11 -1.72 17.29
CA ASP A 411 19.81 -0.28 17.34
C ASP A 411 18.71 0.21 16.38
N TYR A 412 17.99 -0.67 15.69
CA TYR A 412 16.85 -0.34 14.83
C TYR A 412 15.57 -1.01 15.33
N PRO A 413 14.40 -0.35 15.18
CA PRO A 413 13.14 -1.02 15.40
C PRO A 413 12.97 -2.17 14.39
N GLU A 414 12.26 -3.19 14.82
CA GLU A 414 11.82 -4.27 13.93
C GLU A 414 10.89 -3.68 12.87
N VAL A 415 11.18 -3.99 11.61
CA VAL A 415 10.32 -3.61 10.48
C VAL A 415 9.75 -4.88 9.88
N GLU A 416 8.43 -4.90 9.82
CA GLU A 416 7.63 -5.95 9.19
C GLU A 416 6.90 -5.36 7.98
N THR A 417 6.90 -6.08 6.87
CA THR A 417 6.12 -5.74 5.68
C THR A 417 5.67 -6.99 4.96
N THR A 418 4.70 -6.86 4.06
CA THR A 418 4.31 -7.94 3.15
C THR A 418 4.86 -7.66 1.77
N PHE A 419 5.42 -8.68 1.10
CA PHE A 419 6.03 -8.53 -0.22
C PHE A 419 5.89 -9.80 -1.06
N ALA A 420 5.63 -9.64 -2.36
CA ALA A 420 5.61 -10.77 -3.27
C ALA A 420 6.99 -11.10 -3.84
N VAL A 421 7.33 -12.38 -3.80
CA VAL A 421 8.44 -12.97 -4.56
C VAL A 421 7.85 -13.61 -5.80
N MET A 422 8.33 -13.19 -6.96
CA MET A 422 7.92 -13.76 -8.25
C MET A 422 9.01 -14.68 -8.79
N GLU A 423 8.58 -15.71 -9.52
CA GLU A 423 9.45 -16.78 -10.02
C GLU A 423 10.54 -16.28 -10.98
N ASN A 424 11.71 -16.94 -10.91
CA ASN A 424 12.84 -16.83 -11.83
C ASN A 424 13.37 -15.40 -12.03
N LYS A 425 13.25 -14.54 -11.01
CA LYS A 425 13.77 -13.18 -11.07
C LYS A 425 14.23 -12.65 -9.72
N LYS A 426 14.87 -11.49 -9.78
CA LYS A 426 15.25 -10.68 -8.63
C LYS A 426 14.10 -9.76 -8.23
N ASN A 427 13.63 -9.89 -7.01
CA ASN A 427 12.53 -9.13 -6.44
C ASN A 427 13.11 -8.10 -5.47
N GLU A 428 13.10 -6.83 -5.85
CA GLU A 428 13.70 -5.75 -5.05
C GLU A 428 12.68 -5.15 -4.07
N LEU A 429 12.95 -5.33 -2.77
CA LEU A 429 12.22 -4.71 -1.68
C LEU A 429 13.09 -3.59 -1.08
N VAL A 430 12.56 -2.37 -1.02
CA VAL A 430 13.21 -1.25 -0.33
C VAL A 430 12.61 -1.13 1.06
N LEU A 431 13.42 -1.35 2.10
CA LEU A 431 13.03 -1.15 3.49
C LEU A 431 13.73 0.08 4.05
N GLN A 432 12.95 1.06 4.45
CA GLN A 432 13.50 2.23 5.10
C GLN A 432 13.29 2.09 6.61
N ASN A 433 14.39 2.18 7.34
CA ASN A 433 14.47 2.07 8.78
C ASN A 433 15.17 3.32 9.36
N SER A 434 14.59 3.88 10.41
CA SER A 434 15.24 4.88 11.26
C SER A 434 15.86 4.20 12.48
N MET A 435 17.00 4.71 12.98
CA MET A 435 17.58 4.22 14.23
C MET A 435 16.61 4.42 15.40
N THR A 436 16.61 3.51 16.37
CA THR A 436 15.91 3.67 17.65
C THR A 436 16.37 4.97 18.32
N GLY A 437 15.44 5.75 18.87
CA GLY A 437 15.68 7.11 19.36
C GLY A 437 15.64 8.21 18.29
N TYR A 438 15.47 7.87 17.01
CA TYR A 438 15.48 8.81 15.89
C TYR A 438 14.37 8.55 14.88
N GLY A 439 14.04 9.55 14.08
CA GLY A 439 13.20 9.42 12.89
C GLY A 439 13.89 9.95 11.64
N ALA A 440 13.16 9.97 10.54
CA ALA A 440 13.59 10.56 9.28
C ALA A 440 12.46 11.36 8.63
N ILE A 441 12.84 12.31 7.77
CA ILE A 441 11.90 12.95 6.84
C ILE A 441 12.35 12.61 5.44
N GLU A 442 11.51 11.89 4.70
CA GLU A 442 11.68 11.65 3.28
C GLU A 442 10.72 12.58 2.52
N GLY A 443 11.18 13.17 1.43
CA GLY A 443 10.28 13.92 0.60
C GLY A 443 10.64 14.00 -0.86
N GLN A 444 9.70 14.53 -1.63
CA GLN A 444 9.86 14.73 -3.06
C GLN A 444 9.33 16.10 -3.47
N VAL A 445 10.01 16.75 -4.41
CA VAL A 445 9.73 18.13 -4.80
C VAL A 445 9.15 18.17 -6.20
N PHE A 446 8.03 18.87 -6.34
CA PHE A 446 7.30 19.04 -7.58
C PHE A 446 6.92 20.51 -7.82
N TYR A 447 6.55 20.82 -9.05
CA TYR A 447 5.70 21.97 -9.32
C TYR A 447 4.23 21.60 -9.15
N LYS A 448 3.35 22.60 -9.03
CA LYS A 448 1.90 22.43 -8.88
C LYS A 448 1.20 21.51 -9.90
N THR A 449 1.86 21.13 -10.98
CA THR A 449 1.32 20.18 -11.97
C THR A 449 1.67 18.72 -11.68
N LEU A 450 2.61 18.46 -10.76
CA LEU A 450 3.19 17.15 -10.38
C LEU A 450 3.86 16.35 -11.48
N ASP A 451 3.83 16.83 -12.73
CA ASP A 451 4.37 16.07 -13.87
C ASP A 451 5.90 16.05 -13.94
N ASN A 452 6.57 16.81 -13.08
CA ASN A 452 7.99 17.11 -13.20
C ASN A 452 8.63 17.24 -11.82
N PRO A 453 9.29 16.17 -11.34
CA PRO A 453 10.14 16.28 -10.18
C PRO A 453 11.24 17.32 -10.41
N VAL A 454 11.53 18.11 -9.37
CA VAL A 454 12.51 19.19 -9.43
C VAL A 454 13.86 18.65 -8.99
N MET A 455 14.81 18.55 -9.92
CA MET A 455 16.11 17.96 -9.68
C MET A 455 17.14 18.96 -9.14
N SER A 456 18.09 18.47 -8.34
CA SER A 456 19.18 19.27 -7.77
C SER A 456 18.67 20.53 -7.02
N HIS A 457 17.44 20.46 -6.49
CA HIS A 457 16.79 21.56 -5.78
C HIS A 457 17.28 21.60 -4.33
N PRO A 458 17.78 22.74 -3.83
CA PRO A 458 18.24 22.84 -2.46
C PRO A 458 17.05 22.78 -1.48
N ILE A 459 17.12 21.85 -0.54
CA ILE A 459 16.21 21.70 0.59
C ILE A 459 16.98 22.04 1.85
N TRP A 460 16.42 22.93 2.64
CA TRP A 460 17.03 23.44 3.86
C TRP A 460 16.11 23.18 5.04
N MET A 461 16.68 22.61 6.10
CA MET A 461 15.99 22.40 7.37
C MET A 461 16.71 23.22 8.45
N PRO A 462 16.33 24.49 8.67
CA PRO A 462 16.98 25.37 9.66
C PRO A 462 16.97 24.80 11.08
N THR A 463 15.92 24.06 11.39
CA THR A 463 15.60 23.51 12.71
C THR A 463 16.23 22.13 12.96
N VAL A 464 17.12 21.66 12.08
CA VAL A 464 17.68 20.30 12.19
C VAL A 464 18.34 20.07 13.55
N LYS A 465 17.86 19.03 14.25
CA LYS A 465 18.40 18.47 15.48
C LYS A 465 18.83 17.03 15.20
N SER A 466 19.99 16.87 14.59
CA SER A 466 20.54 15.58 14.19
C SER A 466 21.98 15.44 14.65
N LEU A 467 22.44 14.22 14.92
CA LEU A 467 23.82 13.97 15.36
C LEU A 467 24.86 14.36 14.31
N ASN A 468 24.62 14.01 13.04
CA ASN A 468 25.55 14.23 11.91
C ASN A 468 24.82 14.72 10.64
N GLY A 469 23.53 15.06 10.76
CA GLY A 469 22.67 15.33 9.62
C GLY A 469 22.98 16.66 8.94
N LEU A 470 22.74 16.66 7.64
CA LEU A 470 22.95 17.82 6.80
C LEU A 470 21.83 18.84 7.05
N LYS A 471 22.19 20.11 7.28
CA LYS A 471 21.23 21.22 7.26
C LYS A 471 20.62 21.41 5.87
N LYS A 472 21.42 21.14 4.83
CA LYS A 472 21.09 21.37 3.43
C LYS A 472 21.38 20.13 2.63
N ILE A 473 20.41 19.71 1.83
CA ILE A 473 20.54 18.63 0.85
C ILE A 473 20.02 19.11 -0.50
N LYS A 474 20.38 18.40 -1.56
CA LYS A 474 19.80 18.62 -2.87
C LYS A 474 18.93 17.43 -3.23
N THR A 475 17.84 17.69 -3.93
CA THR A 475 17.05 16.60 -4.51
C THR A 475 17.84 15.85 -5.57
N ASP A 476 17.55 14.56 -5.71
CA ASP A 476 18.12 13.72 -6.75
C ASP A 476 17.46 13.95 -8.13
N LYS A 477 17.74 13.07 -9.10
CA LYS A 477 17.16 13.12 -10.46
C LYS A 477 15.64 12.89 -10.50
N ASP A 478 15.08 12.31 -9.46
CA ASP A 478 13.65 12.06 -9.33
C ASP A 478 13.03 13.06 -8.34
N GLY A 479 13.74 14.13 -7.97
CA GLY A 479 13.24 15.16 -7.06
C GLY A 479 13.18 14.73 -5.60
N LYS A 480 13.73 13.55 -5.24
CA LYS A 480 13.66 12.98 -3.90
C LYS A 480 14.79 13.48 -3.00
N PHE A 481 14.50 13.57 -1.70
CA PHE A 481 15.45 13.96 -0.67
C PHE A 481 15.13 13.23 0.64
N ILE A 482 16.11 13.12 1.53
CA ILE A 482 15.88 12.56 2.86
C ILE A 482 16.78 13.22 3.90
N PHE A 483 16.22 13.49 5.07
CA PHE A 483 16.94 13.82 6.29
C PHE A 483 16.82 12.64 7.26
N THR A 484 17.94 12.04 7.64
CA THR A 484 17.98 10.86 8.52
C THR A 484 18.53 11.21 9.91
N ASN A 485 18.31 10.33 10.89
CA ASN A 485 18.84 10.44 12.25
C ASN A 485 18.41 11.74 12.96
N LEU A 486 17.14 12.10 12.79
CA LEU A 486 16.51 13.26 13.39
C LEU A 486 16.02 12.90 14.79
N LEU A 487 16.31 13.73 15.80
CA LEU A 487 15.70 13.57 17.11
C LEU A 487 14.18 13.80 17.01
N PRO A 488 13.34 13.05 17.74
CA PRO A 488 11.90 13.30 17.76
C PRO A 488 11.57 14.77 18.09
N GLY A 489 10.63 15.35 17.37
CA GLY A 489 10.26 16.76 17.53
C GLY A 489 9.68 17.39 16.27
N SER A 490 9.49 18.71 16.32
CA SER A 490 9.00 19.51 15.18
C SER A 490 10.14 20.11 14.38
N TYR A 491 10.01 20.06 13.06
CA TYR A 491 11.00 20.51 12.08
C TYR A 491 10.35 21.41 11.04
N GLU A 492 10.89 22.61 10.87
CA GLU A 492 10.55 23.50 9.75
C GLU A 492 11.38 23.13 8.51
N ILE A 493 10.72 22.87 7.37
CA ILE A 493 11.35 22.61 6.07
C ILE A 493 11.17 23.78 5.11
N LYS A 494 12.25 24.13 4.40
CA LYS A 494 12.29 25.17 3.37
C LYS A 494 12.84 24.59 2.07
N ALA A 495 12.29 25.03 0.93
CA ALA A 495 12.74 24.60 -0.40
C ALA A 495 13.03 25.83 -1.27
N SER A 496 14.30 26.21 -1.40
CA SER A 496 14.72 27.44 -2.09
C SER A 496 16.24 27.67 -2.10
N PHE A 497 16.72 28.50 -3.05
CA PHE A 497 18.06 29.12 -3.01
C PHE A 497 18.15 30.28 -2.01
N MET A 498 17.07 31.04 -1.85
CA MET A 498 16.92 32.05 -0.79
C MET A 498 16.29 31.37 0.42
N GLU A 499 16.97 31.37 1.56
CA GLU A 499 16.56 30.73 2.83
C GLU A 499 15.21 31.23 3.43
N SER A 500 14.36 31.89 2.64
CA SER A 500 13.21 32.67 3.07
C SER A 500 11.94 32.44 2.23
N LEU A 501 11.81 31.35 1.46
CA LEU A 501 10.52 31.08 0.80
C LEU A 501 9.51 30.54 1.84
N PRO A 502 8.40 31.27 2.11
CA PRO A 502 7.33 30.74 2.94
C PRO A 502 6.65 29.58 2.22
N LEU A 503 6.75 28.40 2.82
CA LEU A 503 5.94 27.24 2.46
C LEU A 503 4.83 27.11 3.49
N ALA A 504 3.60 26.92 3.02
CA ALA A 504 2.53 26.54 3.94
C ALA A 504 2.75 25.13 4.46
N ASN A 505 2.36 24.89 5.71
CA ASN A 505 2.48 23.59 6.40
C ASN A 505 3.94 23.07 6.48
N ALA A 506 4.93 23.97 6.56
CA ALA A 506 6.35 23.62 6.63
C ALA A 506 6.79 22.92 7.92
N ASP A 507 5.96 22.94 8.96
CA ASP A 507 6.24 22.34 10.26
C ASP A 507 5.85 20.87 10.26
N ILE A 508 6.85 20.01 10.21
CA ILE A 508 6.74 18.55 10.10
C ILE A 508 7.06 17.92 11.44
N LYS A 509 6.22 16.97 11.88
CA LYS A 509 6.48 16.21 13.10
C LYS A 509 7.27 14.95 12.78
N VAL A 510 8.36 14.75 13.50
CA VAL A 510 9.17 13.53 13.46
C VAL A 510 8.97 12.75 14.74
N LYS A 511 8.61 11.48 14.61
CA LYS A 511 8.53 10.54 15.72
C LYS A 511 9.68 9.54 15.68
N GLU A 512 9.98 8.98 16.83
CA GLU A 512 10.96 7.91 16.97
C GLU A 512 10.54 6.68 16.16
N GLY A 513 11.49 6.07 15.44
CA GLY A 513 11.28 4.87 14.64
C GLY A 513 10.51 5.10 13.32
N GLU A 514 9.88 6.26 13.15
CA GLU A 514 9.05 6.57 11.97
C GLU A 514 9.84 7.28 10.87
N ILE A 515 9.27 7.25 9.66
CA ILE A 515 9.70 8.02 8.50
C ILE A 515 8.53 8.89 8.09
N THR A 516 8.64 10.19 8.34
CA THR A 516 7.63 11.15 7.91
C THR A 516 7.81 11.43 6.43
N ARG A 517 6.83 11.05 5.61
CA ARG A 517 6.87 11.27 4.15
C ARG A 517 6.17 12.56 3.80
N ILE A 518 6.82 13.38 2.97
CA ILE A 518 6.28 14.67 2.55
C ILE A 518 6.41 14.94 1.05
N GLN A 519 5.52 15.78 0.54
CA GLN A 519 5.62 16.35 -0.79
C GLN A 519 5.77 17.86 -0.67
N ILE A 520 6.75 18.43 -1.37
CA ILE A 520 6.89 19.88 -1.49
C ILE A 520 6.40 20.27 -2.87
N ILE A 521 5.31 21.04 -2.90
CA ILE A 521 4.64 21.42 -4.14
C ILE A 521 4.80 22.93 -4.33
N LEU A 522 5.62 23.30 -5.31
CA LEU A 522 6.01 24.69 -5.55
C LEU A 522 5.05 25.36 -6.55
N ASN A 523 4.67 26.60 -6.23
CA ASN A 523 3.84 27.45 -7.07
C ASN A 523 4.65 28.21 -8.14
N VAL A 524 5.96 28.35 -7.95
CA VAL A 524 6.84 29.19 -8.79
C VAL A 524 7.94 28.34 -9.42
N LYS A 525 7.96 28.26 -10.75
CA LYS A 525 9.10 27.69 -11.50
C LYS A 525 10.29 28.65 -11.44
N LEU A 526 11.40 28.19 -10.88
CA LEU A 526 12.62 29.01 -10.75
C LEU A 526 13.50 28.82 -11.97
N LYS A 527 14.06 29.91 -12.54
CA LYS A 527 14.87 29.84 -13.77
C LYS A 527 16.09 28.89 -13.68
N SER A 528 16.62 28.66 -12.49
CA SER A 528 17.79 27.81 -12.23
C SER A 528 17.44 26.32 -12.02
N THR A 529 16.16 25.96 -11.92
CA THR A 529 15.74 24.58 -11.65
C THR A 529 15.62 23.76 -12.92
N LYS A 530 16.11 22.52 -12.85
CA LYS A 530 15.94 21.53 -13.92
C LYS A 530 14.81 20.58 -13.53
N THR A 531 13.89 20.33 -14.46
CA THR A 531 12.89 19.27 -14.35
C THR A 531 13.42 18.02 -15.04
N LYS A 532 12.99 16.84 -14.56
CA LYS A 532 13.38 15.55 -15.16
C LYS A 532 12.98 15.43 -16.64
N TYR A 533 11.86 16.04 -17.02
CA TYR A 533 11.32 16.08 -18.38
C TYR A 533 11.28 17.50 -18.94
#